data_AF-A0A2G9M839-F1
#
_entry.id   AF-A0A2G9M839-F1
#
_cell.length_a   1.000
_cell.length_b   1.000
_cell.length_c   1.000
_cell.angle_alpha   90.00
_cell.angle_beta   90.00
_cell.angle_gamma   90.00
#
_symmetry.space_group_name_H-M   'P 1'
#
loop_
_entity.id
_entity.type
_entity.pdbx_description
1 polymer ?
#
loop_
_entity_poly.entity_id
_entity_poly.type
_entity_poly.pdbx_seq_one_letter_code
_entity_poly.pdbx_strand_id
1 'polypeptide(L)'
;MNKAKFGAGRLAAYMVLIAAAAFLRAEYKNSLISLENRGRNENLQQILNLHRQQVEPHVTEAIPRIMKEQEKYFRIKYARSPGVLFIASHTGDDSGMYAPDIDTLIIPPTEATTAPDWKHQLDEIIRHELGHFWDDLRREKLGLPPPKTLGEKIILEGTGEYFRRGRFAQPFTYSWPQNDNITPEDIYDGGYFLVRPILNVDLIEGHQYLSRNPPAEEDLRNMRAYQRRAKDHILGK
;
A
#
# COMPACT_ATOMS: atom_id res chain seq x y z
N MET A 1 -15.21 -33.12 -22.24
CA MET A 1 -14.62 -33.42 -20.92
C MET A 1 -13.11 -33.22 -20.99
N ASN A 2 -12.56 -32.22 -20.30
CA ASN A 2 -11.13 -32.11 -20.01
C ASN A 2 -10.95 -31.17 -18.80
N LYS A 3 -11.11 -31.72 -17.59
CA LYS A 3 -10.83 -31.05 -16.31
C LYS A 3 -9.78 -31.86 -15.57
N ALA A 4 -8.50 -31.77 -15.94
CA ALA A 4 -7.42 -32.43 -15.18
C ALA A 4 -6.00 -31.91 -15.52
N LYS A 5 -5.79 -30.61 -15.74
CA LYS A 5 -4.42 -30.05 -15.93
C LYS A 5 -4.12 -28.73 -15.21
N PHE A 6 -4.95 -28.34 -14.23
CA PHE A 6 -4.81 -27.06 -13.51
C PHE A 6 -4.30 -27.15 -12.05
N GLY A 7 -3.75 -28.30 -11.63
CA GLY A 7 -3.38 -28.53 -10.22
C GLY A 7 -1.90 -28.29 -9.86
N ALA A 8 -0.97 -28.72 -10.72
CA ALA A 8 0.46 -28.81 -10.33
C ALA A 8 1.17 -27.44 -10.26
N GLY A 9 0.89 -26.52 -11.19
CA GLY A 9 1.54 -25.20 -11.22
C GLY A 9 1.15 -24.31 -10.03
N ARG A 10 -0.11 -24.39 -9.58
CA ARG A 10 -0.58 -23.65 -8.40
C ARG A 10 0.01 -24.21 -7.10
N LEU A 11 0.15 -25.53 -6.99
CA LEU A 11 0.76 -26.16 -5.82
C LEU A 11 2.24 -25.81 -5.69
N ALA A 12 2.97 -25.75 -6.81
CA ALA A 12 4.38 -25.34 -6.84
C ALA A 12 4.54 -23.86 -6.45
N ALA A 13 3.70 -22.96 -6.97
CA ALA A 13 3.71 -21.55 -6.58
C ALA A 13 3.37 -21.36 -5.09
N TYR A 14 2.41 -22.12 -4.56
CA TYR A 14 2.05 -22.09 -3.14
C TYR A 14 3.18 -22.60 -2.24
N MET A 15 3.91 -23.63 -2.67
CA MET A 15 5.09 -24.15 -1.96
C MET A 15 6.26 -23.17 -1.98
N VAL A 16 6.45 -22.43 -3.08
CA VAL A 16 7.45 -21.34 -3.16
C VAL A 16 7.07 -20.19 -2.24
N LEU A 17 5.80 -19.79 -2.17
CA LEU A 17 5.31 -18.76 -1.26
C LEU A 17 5.44 -19.19 0.22
N ILE A 18 5.13 -20.44 0.53
CA ILE A 18 5.33 -21.00 1.89
C ILE A 18 6.81 -21.03 2.23
N ALA A 19 7.68 -21.43 1.29
CA ALA A 19 9.12 -21.45 1.50
C ALA A 19 9.70 -20.03 1.63
N ALA A 20 9.22 -19.06 0.86
CA ALA A 20 9.60 -17.66 0.96
C ALA A 20 9.12 -17.03 2.26
N ALA A 21 7.87 -17.27 2.68
CA ALA A 21 7.35 -16.83 3.96
C ALA A 21 8.06 -17.50 5.14
N ALA A 22 8.41 -18.79 5.03
CA ALA A 22 9.20 -19.51 6.03
C ALA A 22 10.65 -19.00 6.07
N PHE A 23 11.25 -18.67 4.91
CA PHE A 23 12.56 -18.06 4.80
C PHE A 23 12.57 -16.66 5.40
N LEU A 24 11.60 -15.81 5.07
CA LEU A 24 11.44 -14.47 5.65
C LEU A 24 11.15 -14.53 7.15
N ARG A 25 10.36 -15.51 7.63
CA ARG A 25 10.18 -15.75 9.08
C ARG A 25 11.45 -16.25 9.75
N ALA A 26 12.23 -17.10 9.08
CA ALA A 26 13.50 -17.59 9.58
C ALA A 26 14.56 -16.48 9.59
N GLU A 27 14.62 -15.63 8.56
CA GLU A 27 15.45 -14.44 8.52
C GLU A 27 15.01 -13.40 9.55
N TYR A 28 13.71 -13.22 9.78
CA TYR A 28 13.20 -12.39 10.87
C TYR A 28 13.63 -12.94 12.24
N LYS A 29 13.50 -14.25 12.45
CA LYS A 29 13.94 -14.89 13.69
C LYS A 29 15.47 -14.82 13.85
N ASN A 30 16.21 -15.01 12.78
CA ASN A 30 17.68 -14.95 12.77
C ASN A 30 18.19 -13.51 12.87
N SER A 31 17.46 -12.52 12.36
CA SER A 31 17.78 -11.09 12.52
C SER A 31 17.49 -10.64 13.95
N LEU A 32 16.39 -11.10 14.55
CA LEU A 32 16.13 -10.94 15.98
C LEU A 32 17.25 -11.56 16.82
N ILE A 33 17.64 -12.80 16.53
CA ILE A 33 18.73 -13.50 17.24
C ILE A 33 20.09 -12.81 17.00
N SER A 34 20.35 -12.29 15.79
CA SER A 34 21.56 -11.53 15.46
C SER A 34 21.61 -10.17 16.16
N LEU A 35 20.47 -9.50 16.31
CA LEU A 35 20.33 -8.25 17.07
C LEU A 35 20.46 -8.49 18.58
N GLU A 36 19.89 -9.59 19.08
CA GLU A 36 20.07 -10.09 20.45
C GLU A 36 21.55 -10.41 20.74
N ASN A 37 22.25 -11.07 19.81
CA ASN A 37 23.64 -11.50 19.98
C ASN A 37 24.69 -10.37 19.80
N ARG A 38 24.32 -9.21 19.25
CA ARG A 38 25.24 -8.06 19.08
C ARG A 38 25.28 -7.10 20.27
N GLY A 39 24.57 -7.39 21.35
CA GLY A 39 24.85 -6.88 22.70
C GLY A 39 25.28 -5.42 22.82
N ARG A 40 24.46 -4.46 22.35
CA ARG A 40 24.43 -3.05 22.80
C ARG A 40 23.09 -2.39 22.47
N ASN A 41 22.09 -2.56 23.35
CA ASN A 41 21.13 -1.52 23.77
C ASN A 41 19.98 -2.20 24.52
N GLU A 42 19.89 -1.99 25.84
CA GLU A 42 18.66 -2.26 26.59
C GLU A 42 17.45 -1.58 25.91
N ASN A 43 17.68 -0.42 25.28
CA ASN A 43 16.70 0.30 24.46
C ASN A 43 16.16 -0.53 23.27
N LEU A 44 16.98 -1.33 22.59
CA LEU A 44 16.51 -2.13 21.45
C LEU A 44 15.61 -3.28 21.92
N GLN A 45 16.00 -3.95 23.02
CA GLN A 45 15.14 -4.98 23.62
C GLN A 45 13.84 -4.40 24.16
N GLN A 46 13.88 -3.20 24.75
CA GLN A 46 12.68 -2.48 25.16
C GLN A 46 11.79 -2.13 23.96
N ILE A 47 12.36 -1.62 22.86
CA ILE A 47 11.62 -1.33 21.61
C ILE A 47 10.98 -2.60 21.04
N LEU A 48 11.74 -3.71 20.95
CA LEU A 48 11.22 -4.98 20.46
C LEU A 48 10.11 -5.55 21.37
N ASN A 49 10.25 -5.40 22.69
CA ASN A 49 9.20 -5.80 23.64
C ASN A 49 7.96 -4.93 23.52
N LEU A 50 8.11 -3.60 23.42
CA LEU A 50 7.04 -2.65 23.13
C LEU A 50 6.30 -3.02 21.84
N HIS A 51 7.07 -3.32 20.80
CA HIS A 51 6.54 -3.72 19.51
C HIS A 51 5.68 -4.99 19.62
N ARG A 52 6.21 -6.07 20.20
CA ARG A 52 5.47 -7.34 20.37
C ARG A 52 4.25 -7.19 21.29
N GLN A 53 4.34 -6.40 22.34
CA GLN A 53 3.28 -6.30 23.36
C GLN A 53 2.18 -5.31 22.98
N GLN A 54 2.48 -4.30 22.15
CA GLN A 54 1.54 -3.21 21.86
C GLN A 54 1.28 -3.05 20.37
N VAL A 55 2.32 -3.01 19.54
CA VAL A 55 2.19 -2.74 18.10
C VAL A 55 1.57 -3.93 17.39
N GLU A 56 2.09 -5.15 17.57
CA GLU A 56 1.55 -6.34 16.88
C GLU A 56 0.07 -6.61 17.20
N PRO A 57 -0.38 -6.55 18.48
CA PRO A 57 -1.80 -6.66 18.80
C PRO A 57 -2.64 -5.55 18.16
N HIS A 58 -2.15 -4.30 18.19
CA HIS A 58 -2.84 -3.17 17.57
C HIS A 58 -2.99 -3.36 16.06
N VAL A 59 -1.93 -3.71 15.33
CA VAL A 59 -2.00 -3.96 13.88
C VAL A 59 -2.97 -5.10 13.56
N THR A 60 -2.90 -6.18 14.34
CA THR A 60 -3.77 -7.37 14.16
C THR A 60 -5.24 -7.03 14.32
N GLU A 61 -5.58 -6.14 15.27
CA GLU A 61 -6.95 -5.65 15.46
C GLU A 61 -7.34 -4.57 14.43
N ALA A 62 -6.42 -3.67 14.11
CA ALA A 62 -6.66 -2.51 13.28
C ALA A 62 -6.94 -2.89 11.82
N ILE A 63 -6.23 -3.85 11.23
CA ILE A 63 -6.43 -4.24 9.82
C ILE A 63 -7.90 -4.64 9.53
N PRO A 64 -8.51 -5.65 10.19
CA PRO A 64 -9.88 -6.03 9.89
C PRO A 64 -10.90 -4.92 10.20
N ARG A 65 -10.63 -4.08 11.20
CA ARG A 65 -11.46 -2.90 11.51
C ARG A 65 -11.38 -1.86 10.39
N ILE A 66 -10.18 -1.44 10.00
CA ILE A 66 -9.92 -0.44 8.97
C ILE A 66 -10.43 -0.92 7.61
N MET A 67 -10.22 -2.18 7.25
CA MET A 67 -10.80 -2.76 6.03
C MET A 67 -12.33 -2.61 6.02
N LYS A 68 -13.03 -2.95 7.11
CA LYS A 68 -14.50 -2.78 7.21
C LYS A 68 -14.92 -1.31 7.11
N GLU A 69 -14.17 -0.40 7.71
CA GLU A 69 -14.41 1.04 7.60
C GLU A 69 -14.26 1.52 6.14
N GLN A 70 -13.18 1.11 5.46
CA GLN A 70 -12.93 1.45 4.07
C GLN A 70 -13.98 0.84 3.13
N GLU A 71 -14.37 -0.42 3.32
CA GLU A 71 -15.47 -1.04 2.57
C GLU A 71 -16.78 -0.26 2.71
N LYS A 72 -17.13 0.16 3.93
CA LYS A 72 -18.33 0.96 4.18
C LYS A 72 -18.22 2.34 3.55
N TYR A 73 -17.10 3.02 3.76
CA TYR A 73 -16.89 4.41 3.35
C TYR A 73 -16.78 4.55 1.83
N PHE A 74 -16.00 3.69 1.20
CA PHE A 74 -15.74 3.70 -0.25
C PHE A 74 -16.70 2.82 -1.06
N ARG A 75 -17.59 2.06 -0.38
CA ARG A 75 -18.52 1.10 -1.01
C ARG A 75 -17.80 0.06 -1.86
N ILE A 76 -16.67 -0.42 -1.37
CA ILE A 76 -15.87 -1.48 -1.99
C ILE A 76 -16.00 -2.80 -1.21
N LYS A 77 -15.39 -3.85 -1.76
CA LYS A 77 -15.15 -5.11 -1.06
C LYS A 77 -13.72 -5.59 -1.29
N TYR A 78 -13.06 -5.99 -0.23
CA TYR A 78 -11.81 -6.73 -0.32
C TYR A 78 -12.12 -8.20 -0.60
N ALA A 79 -11.44 -8.80 -1.57
CA ALA A 79 -11.64 -10.21 -1.91
C ALA A 79 -11.02 -11.16 -0.88
N ARG A 80 -10.00 -10.68 -0.16
CA ARG A 80 -9.24 -11.38 0.89
C ARG A 80 -8.60 -10.35 1.81
N SER A 81 -8.02 -10.79 2.92
CA SER A 81 -7.19 -9.96 3.79
C SER A 81 -5.71 -10.18 3.47
N PRO A 82 -4.86 -9.15 3.59
CA PRO A 82 -3.43 -9.34 3.43
C PRO A 82 -2.86 -10.07 4.65
N GLY A 83 -1.73 -10.74 4.46
CA GLY A 83 -0.87 -11.17 5.55
C GLY A 83 -0.26 -9.97 6.29
N VAL A 84 0.36 -10.24 7.43
CA VAL A 84 1.13 -9.26 8.18
C VAL A 84 2.49 -9.85 8.51
N LEU A 85 3.55 -9.11 8.20
CA LEU A 85 4.91 -9.44 8.58
C LEU A 85 5.48 -8.29 9.39
N PHE A 86 5.83 -8.60 10.63
CA PHE A 86 6.59 -7.70 11.48
C PHE A 86 8.08 -7.94 11.21
N ILE A 87 8.85 -6.89 10.95
CA ILE A 87 10.32 -6.98 10.78
C ILE A 87 11.05 -6.35 11.97
N ALA A 88 12.28 -6.77 12.23
CA ALA A 88 12.98 -6.50 13.50
C ALA A 88 14.02 -5.38 13.39
N SER A 89 14.54 -5.18 12.19
CA SER A 89 15.44 -4.09 11.87
C SER A 89 14.88 -3.36 10.67
N HIS A 90 14.88 -2.05 10.77
CA HIS A 90 14.71 -1.20 9.60
C HIS A 90 16.08 -0.73 9.13
N THR A 91 16.31 -0.77 7.81
CA THR A 91 17.49 -0.17 7.18
C THR A 91 17.12 1.10 6.40
N GLY A 92 15.93 1.68 6.63
CA GLY A 92 15.42 2.86 5.93
C GLY A 92 14.40 3.67 6.74
N ASP A 93 13.79 4.67 6.12
CA ASP A 93 12.78 5.58 6.71
C ASP A 93 11.32 5.11 6.46
N ASP A 94 11.12 3.90 5.91
CA ASP A 94 9.78 3.47 5.51
C ASP A 94 8.86 3.26 6.72
N SER A 95 7.69 3.88 6.68
CA SER A 95 6.70 3.83 7.75
C SER A 95 5.82 2.56 7.69
N GLY A 96 5.83 1.85 6.58
CA GLY A 96 5.12 0.61 6.28
C GLY A 96 5.28 0.28 4.80
N MET A 97 4.94 -0.95 4.39
CA MET A 97 4.92 -1.32 2.96
C MET A 97 3.98 -2.50 2.71
N TYR A 98 3.18 -2.42 1.65
CA TYR A 98 2.49 -3.57 1.08
C TYR A 98 3.35 -4.26 0.02
N ALA A 99 3.62 -5.56 0.22
CA ALA A 99 4.36 -6.41 -0.70
C ALA A 99 3.38 -7.28 -1.52
N PRO A 100 3.12 -6.95 -2.80
CA PRO A 100 2.11 -7.63 -3.62
C PRO A 100 2.47 -9.07 -4.01
N ASP A 101 3.76 -9.40 -4.06
CA ASP A 101 4.26 -10.73 -4.39
C ASP A 101 3.90 -11.79 -3.33
N ILE A 102 3.73 -11.36 -2.08
CA ILE A 102 3.38 -12.21 -0.93
C ILE A 102 2.08 -11.76 -0.24
N ASP A 103 1.31 -10.86 -0.86
CA ASP A 103 0.08 -10.27 -0.33
C ASP A 103 0.19 -9.82 1.15
N THR A 104 1.27 -9.15 1.53
CA THR A 104 1.58 -8.92 2.95
C THR A 104 1.87 -7.46 3.26
N LEU A 105 1.26 -6.93 4.33
CA LEU A 105 1.67 -5.68 4.96
C LEU A 105 2.93 -5.95 5.81
N ILE A 106 4.01 -5.25 5.49
CA ILE A 106 5.25 -5.24 6.24
C ILE A 106 5.23 -4.02 7.15
N ILE A 107 5.26 -4.27 8.46
CA ILE A 107 5.25 -3.23 9.49
C ILE A 107 6.60 -3.24 10.20
N PRO A 108 7.46 -2.22 9.97
CA PRO A 108 8.72 -2.11 10.68
C PRO A 108 8.52 -1.61 12.12
N PRO A 109 9.50 -1.84 13.01
CA PRO A 109 9.52 -1.20 14.32
C PRO A 109 9.96 0.25 14.10
N THR A 110 9.00 1.18 14.05
CA THR A 110 9.29 2.59 13.82
C THR A 110 9.51 3.32 15.15
N GLU A 111 10.37 4.34 15.17
CA GLU A 111 10.51 5.24 16.32
C GLU A 111 9.18 5.93 16.65
N ALA A 112 8.31 6.11 15.65
CA ALA A 112 6.93 6.58 15.80
C ALA A 112 6.11 5.74 16.79
N THR A 113 6.46 4.47 17.03
CA THR A 113 5.81 3.60 18.05
C THR A 113 6.04 4.07 19.50
N THR A 114 6.91 5.06 19.71
CA THR A 114 7.15 5.68 21.02
C THR A 114 6.47 7.04 21.21
N ALA A 115 5.85 7.60 20.15
CA ALA A 115 5.13 8.87 20.21
C ALA A 115 3.79 8.72 20.95
N PRO A 116 3.26 9.75 21.64
CA PRO A 116 1.98 9.65 22.36
C PRO A 116 0.78 9.24 21.50
N ASP A 117 0.83 9.54 20.21
CA ASP A 117 -0.21 9.31 19.19
C ASP A 117 0.12 8.17 18.23
N TRP A 118 1.09 7.30 18.56
CA TRP A 118 1.59 6.25 17.67
C TRP A 118 0.51 5.36 17.06
N LYS A 119 -0.57 5.07 17.81
CA LYS A 119 -1.71 4.29 17.31
C LYS A 119 -2.42 4.96 16.16
N HIS A 120 -2.55 6.28 16.21
CA HIS A 120 -3.18 7.06 15.15
C HIS A 120 -2.31 7.04 13.89
N GLN A 121 -1.01 7.30 14.04
CA GLN A 121 -0.05 7.27 12.92
C GLN A 121 -0.01 5.88 12.27
N LEU A 122 -0.02 4.82 13.09
CA LEU A 122 -0.05 3.44 12.60
C LEU A 122 -1.36 3.10 11.89
N ASP A 123 -2.50 3.59 12.38
CA ASP A 123 -3.78 3.48 11.68
C ASP A 123 -3.75 4.19 10.31
N GLU A 124 -3.10 5.34 10.20
CA GLU A 124 -2.91 6.06 8.93
C GLU A 124 -2.05 5.28 7.95
N ILE A 125 -0.92 4.72 8.42
CA ILE A 125 -0.06 3.84 7.63
C ILE A 125 -0.86 2.63 7.14
N ILE A 126 -1.58 1.94 8.03
CA ILE A 126 -2.40 0.79 7.65
C ILE A 126 -3.45 1.17 6.60
N ARG A 127 -4.08 2.35 6.72
CA ARG A 127 -5.04 2.82 5.70
C ARG A 127 -4.39 3.01 4.33
N HIS A 128 -3.19 3.58 4.30
CA HIS A 128 -2.39 3.77 3.08
C HIS A 128 -2.06 2.43 2.43
N GLU A 129 -1.46 1.52 3.19
CA GLU A 129 -1.05 0.20 2.70
C GLU A 129 -2.24 -0.65 2.26
N LEU A 130 -3.39 -0.55 2.93
CA LEU A 130 -4.62 -1.19 2.48
C LEU A 130 -5.19 -0.59 1.18
N GLY A 131 -4.82 0.65 0.85
CA GLY A 131 -5.07 1.25 -0.46
C GLY A 131 -4.24 0.59 -1.55
N HIS A 132 -2.95 0.32 -1.31
CA HIS A 132 -2.11 -0.45 -2.23
C HIS A 132 -2.58 -1.89 -2.40
N PHE A 133 -2.94 -2.55 -1.30
CA PHE A 133 -3.52 -3.89 -1.35
C PHE A 133 -4.80 -3.92 -2.20
N TRP A 134 -5.65 -2.90 -2.06
CA TRP A 134 -6.85 -2.80 -2.89
C TRP A 134 -6.51 -2.57 -4.38
N ASP A 135 -5.56 -1.68 -4.69
CA ASP A 135 -5.07 -1.44 -6.06
C ASP A 135 -4.61 -2.75 -6.72
N ASP A 136 -3.81 -3.54 -6.01
CA ASP A 136 -3.27 -4.80 -6.48
C ASP A 136 -4.38 -5.82 -6.81
N LEU A 137 -5.35 -6.02 -5.91
CA LEU A 137 -6.53 -6.87 -6.17
C LEU A 137 -7.32 -6.41 -7.41
N ARG A 138 -7.40 -5.10 -7.63
CA ARG A 138 -8.10 -4.53 -8.79
C ARG A 138 -7.30 -4.74 -10.07
N ARG A 139 -5.99 -4.54 -10.04
CA ARG A 139 -5.09 -4.79 -11.18
C ARG A 139 -5.07 -6.28 -11.56
N GLU A 140 -5.03 -7.18 -10.57
CA GLU A 140 -5.16 -8.62 -10.78
C GLU A 140 -6.46 -8.96 -11.52
N LYS A 141 -7.59 -8.43 -11.06
CA LYS A 141 -8.91 -8.62 -11.71
C LYS A 141 -8.94 -8.10 -13.15
N LEU A 142 -8.16 -7.06 -13.46
CA LEU A 142 -8.05 -6.48 -14.79
C LEU A 142 -7.01 -7.19 -15.68
N GLY A 143 -6.24 -8.14 -15.13
CA GLY A 143 -5.14 -8.81 -15.84
C GLY A 143 -3.96 -7.89 -16.14
N LEU A 144 -3.74 -6.87 -15.31
CA LEU A 144 -2.66 -5.89 -15.49
C LEU A 144 -1.41 -6.28 -14.68
N PRO A 145 -0.20 -6.02 -15.21
CA PRO A 145 1.03 -6.27 -14.48
C PRO A 145 1.22 -5.26 -13.32
N PRO A 146 2.20 -5.48 -12.44
CA PRO A 146 2.61 -4.47 -11.46
C PRO A 146 3.03 -3.14 -12.11
N PRO A 147 2.83 -1.99 -11.44
CA PRO A 147 3.28 -0.67 -11.90
C PRO A 147 4.76 -0.63 -12.29
N LYS A 148 5.09 -0.06 -13.46
CA LYS A 148 6.49 0.07 -13.94
C LYS A 148 6.85 1.49 -14.29
N THR A 149 5.92 2.24 -14.89
CA THR A 149 6.15 3.62 -15.32
C THR A 149 5.97 4.60 -14.16
N LEU A 150 6.50 5.82 -14.31
CA LEU A 150 6.29 6.90 -13.36
C LEU A 150 4.79 7.19 -13.15
N GLY A 151 4.02 7.29 -14.23
CA GLY A 151 2.57 7.54 -14.15
C GLY A 151 1.82 6.46 -13.38
N GLU A 152 2.20 5.18 -13.55
CA GLU A 152 1.60 4.09 -12.78
C GLU A 152 1.99 4.14 -11.29
N LYS A 153 3.24 4.51 -10.97
CA LYS A 153 3.68 4.67 -9.56
C LYS A 153 2.96 5.83 -8.88
N ILE A 154 2.75 6.95 -9.58
CA ILE A 154 1.96 8.08 -9.09
C ILE A 154 0.51 7.68 -8.82
N ILE A 155 -0.08 6.83 -9.68
CA ILE A 155 -1.41 6.28 -9.43
C ILE A 155 -1.41 5.37 -8.20
N LEU A 156 -0.41 4.51 -8.05
CA LEU A 156 -0.26 3.59 -6.91
C LEU A 156 -0.21 4.37 -5.59
N GLU A 157 0.71 5.32 -5.44
CA GLU A 157 0.84 6.16 -4.25
C GLU A 157 -0.36 7.08 -4.03
N GLY A 158 -0.87 7.69 -5.11
CA GLY A 158 -2.07 8.50 -5.03
C GLY A 158 -3.28 7.71 -4.54
N THR A 159 -3.38 6.43 -4.88
CA THR A 159 -4.46 5.54 -4.41
C THR A 159 -4.28 5.20 -2.94
N GLY A 160 -3.05 4.89 -2.49
CA GLY A 160 -2.73 4.74 -1.06
C GLY A 160 -3.16 5.98 -0.26
N GLU A 161 -2.73 7.16 -0.71
CA GLU A 161 -3.06 8.44 -0.08
C GLU A 161 -4.57 8.75 -0.12
N TYR A 162 -5.27 8.34 -1.18
CA TYR A 162 -6.73 8.48 -1.26
C TYR A 162 -7.45 7.66 -0.19
N PHE A 163 -6.95 6.45 0.10
CA PHE A 163 -7.49 5.58 1.14
C PHE A 163 -7.10 6.02 2.55
N ARG A 164 -5.94 6.68 2.70
CA ARG A 164 -5.49 7.31 3.95
C ARG A 164 -6.28 8.57 4.29
N ARG A 165 -6.32 9.55 3.38
CA ARG A 165 -6.94 10.89 3.60
C ARG A 165 -8.45 10.90 3.40
N GLY A 166 -8.97 10.01 2.55
CA GLY A 166 -10.40 9.92 2.25
C GLY A 166 -10.93 10.91 1.21
N ARG A 167 -12.15 10.65 0.72
CA ARG A 167 -12.84 11.43 -0.32
C ARG A 167 -13.08 12.88 0.06
N PHE A 168 -13.36 13.15 1.34
CA PHE A 168 -13.74 14.47 1.86
C PHE A 168 -12.59 15.27 2.49
N ALA A 169 -11.34 14.90 2.25
CA ALA A 169 -10.22 15.71 2.72
C ALA A 169 -10.31 17.15 2.19
N GLN A 170 -9.71 18.10 2.93
CA GLN A 170 -9.71 19.51 2.56
C GLN A 170 -9.15 19.70 1.14
N PRO A 171 -9.70 20.64 0.36
CA PRO A 171 -9.10 21.04 -0.89
C PRO A 171 -7.65 21.49 -0.63
N PHE A 172 -6.71 20.94 -1.39
CA PHE A 172 -5.34 21.44 -1.41
C PHE A 172 -4.92 21.67 -2.86
N THR A 173 -3.99 22.58 -3.03
CA THR A 173 -3.40 22.93 -4.33
C THR A 173 -2.05 22.27 -4.44
N TYR A 174 -1.80 21.56 -5.53
CA TYR A 174 -0.52 20.99 -5.86
C TYR A 174 -0.13 21.42 -7.28
N SER A 175 1.16 21.65 -7.49
CA SER A 175 1.73 21.97 -8.79
C SER A 175 2.89 21.02 -9.05
N TRP A 176 2.80 20.28 -10.15
CA TRP A 176 3.86 19.35 -10.55
C TRP A 176 5.17 20.12 -10.83
N PRO A 177 6.33 19.61 -10.40
CA PRO A 177 7.62 20.26 -10.63
C PRO A 177 7.86 20.50 -12.12
N GLN A 178 8.44 21.65 -12.45
CA GLN A 178 8.76 22.01 -13.84
C GLN A 178 10.07 21.39 -14.33
N ASN A 179 10.92 20.92 -13.42
CA ASN A 179 12.16 20.22 -13.70
C ASN A 179 12.00 18.70 -13.51
N ASP A 180 13.06 17.95 -13.79
CA ASP A 180 13.04 16.48 -13.71
C ASP A 180 13.37 15.94 -12.29
N ASN A 181 13.50 16.83 -11.29
CA ASN A 181 13.78 16.45 -9.91
C ASN A 181 12.48 16.11 -9.18
N ILE A 182 12.00 14.88 -9.39
CA ILE A 182 10.82 14.34 -8.71
C ILE A 182 11.20 13.91 -7.29
N THR A 183 10.51 14.45 -6.30
CA THR A 183 10.68 14.08 -4.89
C THR A 183 9.64 13.03 -4.47
N PRO A 184 9.83 12.34 -3.32
CA PRO A 184 8.79 11.48 -2.76
C PRO A 184 7.47 12.24 -2.55
N GLU A 185 7.52 13.48 -2.05
CA GLU A 185 6.34 14.31 -1.84
C GLU A 185 5.55 14.53 -3.14
N ASP A 186 6.24 14.69 -4.28
CA ASP A 186 5.58 14.78 -5.59
C ASP A 186 4.82 13.50 -5.96
N ILE A 187 5.34 12.35 -5.58
CA ILE A 187 4.69 11.06 -5.85
C ILE A 187 3.45 10.90 -4.94
N TYR A 188 3.56 11.23 -3.65
CA TYR A 188 2.45 11.12 -2.69
C TYR A 188 1.38 12.20 -2.90
N ASP A 189 1.74 13.48 -2.79
CA ASP A 189 0.80 14.61 -2.90
C ASP A 189 0.36 14.83 -4.35
N GLY A 190 1.26 14.74 -5.31
CA GLY A 190 0.92 14.82 -6.73
C GLY A 190 0.04 13.64 -7.17
N GLY A 191 0.33 12.43 -6.68
CA GLY A 191 -0.52 11.25 -6.88
C GLY A 191 -1.91 11.46 -6.32
N TYR A 192 -2.04 11.88 -5.05
CA TYR A 192 -3.33 12.13 -4.44
C TYR A 192 -4.12 13.24 -5.17
N PHE A 193 -3.44 14.34 -5.53
CA PHE A 193 -4.01 15.42 -6.32
C PHE A 193 -4.54 14.91 -7.66
N LEU A 194 -3.78 14.06 -8.35
CA LEU A 194 -4.16 13.45 -9.63
C LEU A 194 -5.40 12.57 -9.48
N VAL A 195 -5.36 11.56 -8.61
CA VAL A 195 -6.36 10.49 -8.61
C VAL A 195 -7.66 10.88 -7.93
N ARG A 196 -7.60 11.68 -6.85
CA ARG A 196 -8.79 12.00 -6.02
C ARG A 196 -9.98 12.52 -6.84
N PRO A 197 -9.87 13.55 -7.70
CA PRO A 197 -11.02 14.04 -8.45
C PRO A 197 -11.58 13.01 -9.45
N ILE A 198 -10.80 12.02 -9.88
CA ILE A 198 -11.21 10.96 -10.78
C ILE A 198 -11.93 9.85 -9.98
N LEU A 199 -11.32 9.38 -8.89
CA LEU A 199 -11.89 8.37 -7.99
C LEU A 199 -13.16 8.87 -7.27
N ASN A 200 -13.31 10.18 -7.11
CA ASN A 200 -14.51 10.80 -6.55
C ASN A 200 -15.74 10.76 -7.48
N VAL A 201 -15.56 10.55 -8.79
CA VAL A 201 -16.69 10.39 -9.73
C VAL A 201 -17.29 9.01 -9.56
N ASP A 202 -16.48 7.99 -9.80
CA ASP A 202 -16.79 6.58 -9.52
C ASP A 202 -15.46 5.90 -9.19
N LEU A 203 -15.35 5.33 -7.99
CA LEU A 203 -14.09 4.75 -7.52
C LEU A 203 -13.67 3.55 -8.39
N ILE A 204 -14.62 2.72 -8.82
CA ILE A 204 -14.32 1.49 -9.55
C ILE A 204 -13.97 1.81 -11.00
N GLU A 205 -14.80 2.58 -11.68
CA GLU A 205 -14.55 2.97 -13.08
C GLU A 205 -13.37 3.93 -13.18
N GLY A 206 -13.21 4.84 -12.22
CA GLY A 206 -12.07 5.75 -12.15
C GLY A 206 -10.74 5.03 -11.98
N HIS A 207 -10.67 4.06 -11.06
CA HIS A 207 -9.49 3.22 -10.90
C HIS A 207 -9.18 2.40 -12.15
N GLN A 208 -10.20 1.83 -12.79
CA GLN A 208 -10.05 1.08 -14.04
C GLN A 208 -9.54 1.96 -15.18
N TYR A 209 -10.02 3.21 -15.28
CA TYR A 209 -9.51 4.18 -16.25
C TYR A 209 -8.04 4.48 -16.01
N LEU A 210 -7.69 4.84 -14.78
CA LEU A 210 -6.31 5.17 -14.37
C LEU A 210 -5.36 4.02 -14.67
N SER A 211 -5.73 2.80 -14.30
CA SER A 211 -4.89 1.61 -14.49
C SER A 211 -4.64 1.26 -15.96
N ARG A 212 -5.56 1.60 -16.86
CA ARG A 212 -5.45 1.31 -18.30
C ARG A 212 -4.86 2.46 -19.11
N ASN A 213 -4.90 3.67 -18.58
CA ASN A 213 -4.47 4.88 -19.26
C ASN A 213 -3.58 5.72 -18.34
N PRO A 214 -2.50 5.17 -17.75
CA PRO A 214 -1.66 5.92 -16.82
C PRO A 214 -1.16 7.22 -17.47
N PRO A 215 -1.03 8.33 -16.72
CA PRO A 215 -0.61 9.60 -17.28
C PRO A 215 0.80 9.49 -17.87
N ALA A 216 1.00 10.03 -19.07
CA ALA A 216 2.33 10.30 -19.59
C ALA A 216 2.99 11.47 -18.84
N GLU A 217 4.28 11.70 -19.04
CA GLU A 217 4.97 12.84 -18.40
C GLU A 217 4.34 14.20 -18.77
N GLU A 218 3.86 14.37 -20.01
CA GLU A 218 3.17 15.61 -20.39
C GLU A 218 1.85 15.79 -19.63
N ASP A 219 1.15 14.69 -19.31
CA ASP A 219 -0.06 14.72 -18.51
C ASP A 219 0.21 15.09 -17.05
N LEU A 220 1.37 14.71 -16.51
CA LEU A 220 1.78 15.12 -15.16
C LEU A 220 2.03 16.63 -15.08
N ARG A 221 2.56 17.24 -16.14
CA ARG A 221 2.70 18.71 -16.23
C ARG A 221 1.36 19.43 -16.37
N ASN A 222 0.30 18.73 -16.80
CA ASN A 222 -1.06 19.26 -16.91
C ASN A 222 -2.11 18.29 -16.35
N MET A 223 -2.00 17.96 -15.06
CA MET A 223 -2.88 16.99 -14.41
C MET A 223 -4.37 17.35 -14.55
N ARG A 224 -4.71 18.64 -14.58
CA ARG A 224 -6.11 19.10 -14.74
C ARG A 224 -6.70 18.70 -16.09
N ALA A 225 -5.92 18.75 -17.16
CA ALA A 225 -6.37 18.29 -18.48
C ALA A 225 -6.60 16.78 -18.46
N TYR A 226 -5.66 16.01 -17.92
CA TYR A 226 -5.81 14.56 -17.77
C TYR A 226 -7.03 14.18 -16.92
N GLN A 227 -7.21 14.83 -15.76
CA GLN A 227 -8.38 14.65 -14.89
C GLN A 227 -9.70 14.93 -15.61
N ARG A 228 -9.75 15.94 -16.50
CA ARG A 228 -10.95 16.22 -17.28
C ARG A 228 -11.27 15.09 -18.23
N ARG A 229 -10.29 14.65 -19.03
CA ARG A 229 -10.45 13.51 -19.96
C ARG A 229 -10.92 12.25 -19.25
N ALA A 230 -10.31 11.95 -18.10
CA ALA A 230 -10.69 10.81 -17.27
C ALA A 230 -12.15 10.89 -16.81
N LYS A 231 -12.59 12.04 -16.29
CA LYS A 231 -13.97 12.23 -15.82
C LYS A 231 -14.98 12.20 -16.95
N ASP A 232 -14.68 12.81 -18.09
CA ASP A 232 -15.56 12.82 -19.26
C ASP A 232 -15.78 11.39 -19.77
N HIS A 233 -14.74 10.55 -19.76
CA HIS A 233 -14.85 9.13 -20.08
C HIS A 233 -15.72 8.35 -19.09
N ILE A 234 -15.64 8.66 -17.79
CA ILE A 234 -16.43 7.97 -16.76
C ILE A 234 -17.91 8.39 -16.85
N LEU A 235 -18.19 9.67 -17.11
CA LEU A 235 -19.54 10.24 -17.15
C LEU A 235 -20.27 10.01 -18.48
N GLY A 236 -19.53 9.75 -19.56
CA GLY A 236 -20.10 9.47 -20.90
C GLY A 236 -20.49 8.01 -21.13
N LYS A 237 -20.34 7.14 -20.13
CA LYS A 237 -20.77 5.73 -20.13
C LYS A 237 -22.10 5.58 -19.42
#